data_AF-A0A537JFJ7-F1
#
_entry.id   AF-A0A537JFJ7-F1
#
_cell.length_a   1.000
_cell.length_b   1.000
_cell.length_c   1.000
_cell.angle_alpha   90.00
_cell.angle_beta   90.00
_cell.angle_gamma   90.00
#
_symmetry.space_group_name_H-M   'P 1'
#
loop_
_entity.id
_entity.type
_entity.pdbx_description
1 polymer ?
#
loop_
_entity_poly.entity_id
_entity_poly.type
_entity_poly.pdbx_seq_one_letter_code
_entity_poly.pdbx_strand_id
1 'polypeptide(L)'
;MSATRPPSPAAASPTSPPPLAKRPVPVIFERGAPGRVGYSLPPSDVPDAPMDAIIPSRHRRARPAALPEVSELDVVRHYTALSHRNY
;
A
#
# COMPACT_ATOMS: atom_id res chain seq x y z
N MET A 1 5.23 41.72 57.88
CA MET A 1 4.02 41.50 57.05
C MET A 1 4.35 40.41 56.04
N SER A 2 3.95 39.17 56.36
CA SER A 2 4.31 37.96 55.60
C SER A 2 3.41 37.81 54.37
N ALA A 3 4.01 37.71 53.18
CA ALA A 3 3.30 37.36 51.96
C ALA A 3 3.58 35.89 51.63
N THR A 4 2.61 35.03 51.96
CA THR A 4 2.55 33.62 51.58
C THR A 4 2.40 33.50 50.06
N ARG A 5 3.36 32.84 49.40
CA ARG A 5 3.30 32.47 47.98
C ARG A 5 2.47 31.19 47.83
N PRO A 6 1.49 31.11 46.92
CA PRO A 6 0.69 29.90 46.74
C PRO A 6 1.54 28.79 46.07
N PRO A 7 1.21 27.50 46.32
CA PRO A 7 1.92 26.39 45.69
C PRO A 7 1.60 26.30 44.19
N SER A 8 2.65 26.04 43.41
CA SER A 8 2.57 25.76 41.97
C SER A 8 1.77 24.49 41.73
N PRO A 9 0.85 24.44 40.73
CA PRO A 9 0.14 23.21 40.42
C PRO A 9 1.14 22.18 39.89
N ALA A 10 1.08 20.99 40.48
CA ALA A 10 1.89 19.83 40.14
C ALA A 10 1.76 19.49 38.66
N ALA A 11 2.89 19.09 38.07
CA ALA A 11 3.01 18.60 36.71
C ALA A 11 1.99 17.48 36.44
N ALA A 12 1.08 17.72 35.50
CA ALA A 12 0.32 16.65 34.88
C ALA A 12 1.29 15.80 34.06
N SER A 13 1.57 14.58 34.55
CA SER A 13 2.31 13.57 33.80
C SER A 13 1.67 13.36 32.43
N PRO A 14 2.46 13.16 31.35
CA PRO A 14 1.90 12.90 30.04
C PRO A 14 1.13 11.58 30.11
N THR A 15 -0.19 11.67 29.98
CA THR A 15 -1.04 10.50 29.73
C THR A 15 -0.51 9.85 28.46
N SER A 16 0.08 8.66 28.62
CA SER A 16 0.55 7.87 27.48
C SER A 16 -0.56 7.78 26.45
N PRO A 17 -0.30 8.09 25.16
CA PRO A 17 -1.34 7.96 24.16
C PRO A 17 -1.88 6.53 24.18
N PRO A 18 -3.19 6.33 24.02
CA PRO A 18 -3.78 5.00 23.97
C PRO A 18 -3.04 4.15 22.92
N PRO A 19 -2.89 2.83 23.14
CA PRO A 19 -2.21 1.97 22.20
C PRO A 19 -2.83 2.17 20.81
N LEU A 20 -1.99 2.46 19.82
CA LEU A 20 -2.42 2.72 18.45
C LEU A 20 -3.22 1.51 17.97
N ALA A 21 -4.55 1.61 17.98
CA ALA A 21 -5.39 0.61 17.34
C ALA A 21 -4.91 0.46 15.89
N LYS A 22 -4.64 -0.78 15.45
CA LYS A 22 -4.11 -1.05 14.11
C LYS A 22 -5.08 -0.46 13.06
N ARG A 23 -4.76 0.71 12.47
CA ARG A 23 -5.58 1.36 11.43
C ARG A 23 -5.88 0.35 10.31
N PRO A 24 -7.06 0.32 9.68
CA PRO A 24 -7.30 -0.60 8.56
C PRO A 24 -6.31 -0.32 7.42
N VAL A 25 -5.67 -1.37 6.89
CA VAL A 25 -4.89 -1.29 5.64
C VAL A 25 -5.88 -1.53 4.50
N PRO A 26 -6.07 -0.57 3.58
CA PRO A 26 -6.94 -0.75 2.42
C PRO A 26 -6.41 -1.86 1.52
N VAL A 27 -7.30 -2.48 0.73
CA VAL A 27 -6.89 -3.52 -0.22
C VAL A 27 -5.98 -2.94 -1.29
N ILE A 28 -5.15 -3.77 -1.91
CA ILE A 28 -4.22 -3.32 -2.95
C ILE A 28 -4.95 -2.68 -4.16
N PHE A 29 -6.21 -3.07 -4.42
CA PHE A 29 -7.06 -2.51 -5.48
C PHE A 29 -7.52 -1.06 -5.20
N GLU A 30 -7.48 -0.60 -3.96
CA GLU A 30 -7.80 0.78 -3.56
C GLU A 30 -6.56 1.68 -3.58
N ARG A 31 -5.41 1.14 -4.00
CA ARG A 31 -4.15 1.86 -4.18
C ARG A 31 -3.89 2.10 -5.66
N GLY A 32 -2.96 3.02 -5.95
CA GLY A 32 -2.49 3.27 -7.30
C GLY A 32 -3.42 4.18 -8.11
N ALA A 33 -3.37 4.06 -9.43
CA ALA A 33 -4.12 4.88 -10.38
C ALA A 33 -4.22 4.17 -11.74
N PRO A 34 -5.24 4.46 -12.57
CA PRO A 34 -5.33 3.92 -13.92
C PRO A 34 -4.07 4.17 -14.76
N GLY A 35 -3.65 3.18 -15.54
CA GLY A 35 -2.43 3.11 -16.34
C GLY A 35 -1.14 2.83 -15.55
N ARG A 36 -1.18 2.71 -14.21
CA ARG A 36 0.06 2.59 -13.42
C ARG A 36 0.62 1.17 -13.47
N VAL A 37 1.92 1.09 -13.80
CA VAL A 37 2.68 -0.16 -13.85
C VAL A 37 3.71 -0.22 -12.73
N GLY A 38 3.90 -1.41 -12.18
CA GLY A 38 4.86 -1.69 -11.12
C GLY A 38 6.06 -2.52 -11.57
N TYR A 39 6.30 -2.60 -12.88
CA TYR A 39 7.37 -3.40 -13.48
C TYR A 39 8.19 -2.58 -14.47
N SER A 40 9.47 -2.93 -14.59
CA SER A 40 10.37 -2.47 -15.64
C SER A 40 11.01 -3.70 -16.26
N LEU A 41 10.52 -4.11 -17.43
CA LEU A 41 11.03 -5.28 -18.13
C LEU A 41 12.10 -4.84 -19.14
N PRO A 42 13.18 -5.63 -19.33
CA PRO A 42 14.14 -5.37 -20.39
C PRO A 42 13.49 -5.54 -21.79
N PRO A 43 14.15 -5.07 -22.85
CA PRO A 43 13.70 -5.34 -24.22
C PRO A 43 13.54 -6.85 -24.47
N SER A 44 12.49 -7.23 -25.19
CA SER A 44 12.25 -8.61 -25.60
C SER A 44 13.33 -9.07 -26.58
N ASP A 45 13.93 -10.23 -26.33
CA ASP A 45 14.83 -10.93 -27.23
C ASP A 45 14.08 -11.85 -28.22
N VAL A 46 12.78 -12.05 -28.00
CA VAL A 46 11.91 -12.86 -28.85
C VAL A 46 11.26 -11.99 -29.93
N PRO A 47 11.30 -12.39 -31.21
CA PRO A 47 10.61 -11.68 -32.29
C PRO A 47 9.11 -11.57 -32.08
N ASP A 48 8.53 -10.44 -32.50
CA ASP A 48 7.09 -10.23 -32.43
C ASP A 48 6.35 -11.18 -33.38
N ALA A 49 5.29 -11.81 -32.87
CA ALA A 49 4.38 -12.65 -33.64
C ALA A 49 2.92 -12.25 -33.35
N PRO A 50 2.04 -12.28 -34.36
CA PRO A 50 0.63 -11.93 -34.17
C PRO A 50 -0.05 -12.92 -33.23
N MET A 51 -0.83 -12.43 -32.27
CA MET A 51 -1.51 -13.27 -31.27
C MET A 51 -2.42 -14.34 -31.90
N ASP A 52 -2.95 -14.07 -33.10
CA ASP A 52 -3.71 -14.99 -33.96
C ASP A 52 -2.96 -16.24 -34.40
N ALA A 53 -1.64 -16.14 -34.54
CA ALA A 53 -0.80 -17.30 -34.85
C ALA A 53 -0.42 -18.11 -33.61
N ILE A 54 -0.48 -17.53 -32.41
CA ILE A 54 0.06 -18.14 -31.18
C ILE A 54 -1.06 -18.79 -30.35
N ILE A 55 -2.16 -18.07 -30.12
CA ILE A 55 -3.23 -18.50 -29.20
C ILE A 55 -4.56 -18.50 -29.94
N PRO A 56 -5.21 -19.66 -30.17
CA PRO A 56 -6.53 -19.71 -30.79
C PRO A 56 -7.57 -18.86 -30.05
N SER A 57 -8.47 -18.19 -30.79
CA SER A 57 -9.45 -17.24 -30.25
C SER A 57 -10.28 -17.79 -29.08
N ARG A 58 -10.66 -19.07 -29.14
CA ARG A 58 -11.41 -19.78 -28.09
C ARG A 58 -10.72 -19.82 -26.72
N HIS A 59 -9.40 -19.61 -26.66
CA HIS A 59 -8.62 -19.61 -25.43
C HIS A 59 -8.27 -18.19 -24.95
N ARG A 60 -8.70 -17.14 -25.66
CA ARG A 60 -8.37 -15.76 -25.29
C ARG A 60 -9.39 -15.19 -24.33
N ARG A 61 -8.91 -14.35 -23.41
CA ARG A 61 -9.79 -13.57 -22.54
C ARG A 61 -10.49 -12.50 -23.37
N ALA A 62 -11.80 -12.39 -23.20
CA ALA A 62 -12.60 -11.32 -23.83
C ALA A 62 -12.46 -9.96 -23.12
N ARG A 63 -11.99 -9.96 -21.86
CA ARG A 63 -11.78 -8.76 -21.05
C ARG A 63 -10.38 -8.80 -20.42
N PRO A 64 -9.73 -7.64 -20.21
CA PRO A 64 -8.49 -7.56 -19.45
C PRO A 64 -8.65 -8.18 -18.05
N ALA A 65 -7.54 -8.67 -17.48
CA ALA A 65 -7.57 -9.08 -16.08
C ALA A 65 -7.73 -7.87 -15.16
N ALA A 66 -8.55 -8.03 -14.13
CA ALA A 66 -8.72 -7.03 -13.08
C ALA A 66 -7.53 -7.06 -12.10
N LEU A 67 -6.34 -6.76 -12.60
CA LEU A 67 -5.12 -6.64 -11.79
C LEU A 67 -5.03 -5.23 -11.17
N PRO A 68 -4.42 -5.08 -9.99
CA PRO A 68 -4.20 -3.77 -9.40
C PRO A 68 -3.16 -2.98 -10.21
N GLU A 69 -3.46 -1.71 -10.46
CA GLU A 69 -2.61 -0.78 -11.22
C GLU A 69 -1.81 0.09 -10.24
N VAL A 70 -0.70 -0.46 -9.75
CA VAL A 70 0.10 0.09 -8.64
C VAL A 70 1.58 0.15 -9.01
N SER A 71 2.31 1.12 -8.45
CA SER A 71 3.76 1.24 -8.67
C SER A 71 4.51 0.25 -7.78
N GLU A 72 5.77 -0.05 -8.10
CA GLU A 72 6.63 -0.93 -7.30
C GLU A 72 6.68 -0.48 -5.82
N LEU A 73 6.84 0.83 -5.59
CA LEU A 73 6.86 1.41 -4.24
C LEU A 73 5.53 1.20 -3.50
N ASP A 74 4.40 1.32 -4.18
CA ASP A 74 3.07 1.10 -3.59
C ASP A 74 2.90 -0.37 -3.18
N VAL A 75 3.37 -1.31 -4.01
CA VAL A 75 3.38 -2.75 -3.73
C VAL A 75 4.21 -3.04 -2.48
N VAL A 76 5.45 -2.56 -2.41
CA VAL A 76 6.34 -2.76 -1.26
C VAL A 76 5.69 -2.22 0.01
N ARG A 77 5.22 -0.97 0.00
CA ARG A 77 4.56 -0.35 1.16
C ARG A 77 3.35 -1.14 1.63
N HIS A 78 2.51 -1.63 0.70
CA HIS A 78 1.33 -2.40 1.04
C HIS A 78 1.68 -3.72 1.73
N TYR A 79 2.57 -4.52 1.13
CA TYR A 79 2.93 -5.81 1.69
C TYR A 79 3.76 -5.70 2.98
N THR A 80 4.61 -4.66 3.12
CA THR A 80 5.27 -4.36 4.40
C THR A 80 4.27 -3.95 5.49
N ALA A 81 3.22 -3.19 5.16
CA ALA A 81 2.19 -2.84 6.15
C ALA A 81 1.32 -4.05 6.56
N LEU A 82 1.13 -5.00 5.64
CA LEU A 82 0.45 -6.27 5.92
C LEU A 82 1.29 -7.20 6.79
N SER A 83 2.60 -7.31 6.56
CA SER A 83 3.46 -8.21 7.33
C SER A 83 3.49 -7.85 8.83
N HIS A 84 3.47 -6.56 9.17
CA HIS A 84 3.31 -6.05 10.54
C HIS A 84 1.94 -6.37 11.19
N ARG A 85 1.09 -7.17 10.55
CA ARG A 85 -0.18 -7.64 11.13
C ARG A 85 -0.23 -9.14 11.34
N ASN A 86 0.75 -9.89 10.84
CA ASN A 86 0.73 -11.35 10.85
C ASN A 86 1.08 -11.99 12.21
N TYR A 87 0.77 -11.32 13.32
CA TYR A 87 1.06 -11.78 14.69
C TYR A 87 -0.15 -11.63 15.60
#